data_AF-A0A7K8BT57-F1
#
_entry.id   AF-A0A7K8BT57-F1
#
_cell.length_a   1.000
_cell.length_b   1.000
_cell.length_c   1.000
_cell.angle_alpha   90.00
_cell.angle_beta   90.00
_cell.angle_gamma   90.00
#
_symmetry.space_group_name_H-M   'P 1'
#
loop_
_entity.id
_entity.type
_entity.pdbx_description
1 polymer ?
#
loop_
_entity_poly.entity_id
_entity_poly.type
_entity_poly.pdbx_seq_one_letter_code
_entity_poly.pdbx_strand_id
1 'polypeptide(L)' 'FNTPNPDGSVRADGSVTLVSGGPLTVLVDTGGPWLRPHLPGLLAARGVAPADVTHVVVTHGHSDHVGNVNLFP' A
#
# COMPACT_ATOMS: atom_id res chain seq x y z
N PHE A 1 12.32 -0.92 3.86
CA PHE A 1 11.29 -1.80 4.46
C PHE A 1 11.90 -3.16 4.76
N ASN A 2 13.09 -3.14 5.36
CA ASN A 2 13.70 -4.34 5.87
C ASN A 2 14.55 -3.97 7.10
N THR A 3 14.43 -4.75 8.16
CA THR A 3 15.20 -4.58 9.38
C THR A 3 15.91 -5.90 9.65
N PRO A 4 17.25 -5.96 9.61
CA PRO A 4 17.98 -7.16 9.94
C PRO A 4 17.82 -7.48 11.43
N ASN A 5 17.65 -8.76 11.74
CA ASN A 5 17.58 -9.28 13.11
C ASN A 5 18.94 -9.86 13.53
N PRO A 6 19.24 -9.95 14.85
CA PRO A 6 20.51 -10.50 15.33
C PRO A 6 20.79 -11.96 14.95
N ASP A 7 19.76 -12.73 14.63
CA ASP A 7 19.85 -14.15 14.22
C ASP A 7 20.15 -14.33 12.71
N GLY A 8 20.36 -13.22 11.98
CA GLY A 8 20.60 -13.22 10.54
C GLY A 8 19.34 -13.26 9.69
N SER A 9 18.14 -13.39 10.29
CA SER A 9 16.88 -13.19 9.59
C SER A 9 16.62 -11.72 9.29
N VAL A 10 15.68 -11.44 8.40
CA VAL A 10 15.30 -10.07 8.03
C VAL A 10 13.80 -9.93 8.17
N ARG A 11 13.37 -8.95 8.96
CA ARG A 11 11.99 -8.49 8.92
C ARG A 11 11.81 -7.67 7.65
N ALA A 12 11.12 -8.20 6.65
CA ALA A 12 10.81 -7.53 5.39
C ALA A 12 9.30 -7.36 5.23
N ASP A 13 8.89 -6.35 4.46
CA ASP A 13 7.51 -6.11 4.05
C ASP A 13 7.49 -5.48 2.65
N GLY A 14 6.34 -5.53 1.99
CA GLY A 14 6.09 -4.86 0.72
C GLY A 14 6.09 -3.34 0.84
N SER A 15 6.07 -2.65 -0.30
CA SER A 15 5.85 -1.22 -0.38
C SER A 15 4.50 -0.90 -1.02
N VAL A 16 3.97 0.28 -0.70
CA VAL A 16 2.80 0.86 -1.36
C VAL A 16 3.24 2.19 -1.95
N THR A 17 2.97 2.40 -3.24
CA THR A 17 3.37 3.62 -3.94
C THR A 17 2.16 4.39 -4.44
N LEU A 18 2.06 5.66 -4.04
CA LEU A 18 1.07 6.60 -4.58
C LEU A 18 1.69 7.37 -5.75
N VAL A 19 1.03 7.33 -6.90
CA VAL A 19 1.35 8.16 -8.06
C VAL A 19 0.20 9.14 -8.28
N SER A 20 0.49 10.43 -8.21
CA SER A 20 -0.51 11.51 -8.26
C SER A 20 0.04 12.78 -8.93
N GLY A 21 -0.82 13.77 -9.16
CA GLY A 21 -0.45 15.05 -9.80
C GLY A 21 -0.83 15.15 -11.28
N GLY A 22 -1.44 14.10 -11.84
CA GLY A 22 -2.05 14.09 -13.17
C GLY A 22 -3.56 13.81 -13.10
N PRO A 23 -4.19 13.43 -14.22
CA PRO A 23 -5.62 13.10 -14.26
C PRO A 23 -5.96 11.79 -13.51
N LEU A 24 -4.96 11.00 -13.14
CA LEU A 24 -5.11 9.75 -12.42
C LEU A 24 -4.45 9.83 -11.03
N THR A 25 -5.07 9.17 -10.07
CA THR A 25 -4.51 8.89 -8.74
C THR A 25 -4.39 7.39 -8.62
N VAL A 26 -3.17 6.88 -8.74
CA VAL A 26 -2.90 5.44 -8.83
C VAL A 26 -2.19 4.97 -7.58
N LEU A 27 -2.68 3.87 -7.02
CA LEU A 27 -1.99 3.14 -5.97
C LEU A 27 -1.37 1.87 -6.56
N VAL A 28 -0.05 1.73 -6.44
CA VAL A 28 0.66 0.49 -6.78
C VAL A 28 0.83 -0.32 -5.49
N ASP A 29 0.21 -1.50 -5.49
CA ASP A 29 -0.01 -2.37 -4.34
C ASP A 29 -0.79 -1.72 -3.19
N THR A 30 -1.20 -2.54 -2.22
CA THR A 30 -2.03 -2.11 -1.08
C THR A 30 -1.49 -2.62 0.26
N GLY A 31 -0.29 -3.20 0.26
CA GLY A 31 0.36 -3.75 1.44
C GLY A 31 -0.36 -4.98 1.98
N GLY A 32 0.18 -5.54 3.07
CA GLY A 32 -0.48 -6.63 3.79
C GLY A 32 -1.70 -6.20 4.59
N PRO A 33 -2.58 -7.14 5.00
CA PRO A 33 -3.78 -6.85 5.79
C PRO A 33 -3.45 -6.16 7.13
N TRP A 34 -2.24 -6.33 7.65
CA TRP A 34 -1.74 -5.62 8.83
C TRP A 34 -1.59 -4.10 8.63
N LEU A 35 -1.51 -3.62 7.38
CA LEU A 35 -1.44 -2.19 7.05
C LEU A 35 -2.82 -1.50 7.08
N ARG A 36 -3.93 -2.26 7.13
CA ARG A 36 -5.31 -1.74 7.10
C ARG A 36 -5.57 -0.53 8.02
N PRO A 37 -5.19 -0.52 9.31
CA PRO A 37 -5.48 0.62 10.19
C PRO A 37 -4.68 1.88 9.83
N HIS A 38 -3.60 1.75 9.06
CA HIS A 38 -2.69 2.86 8.74
C HIS A 38 -2.87 3.40 7.32
N LEU A 39 -3.20 2.54 6.35
CA LEU A 39 -3.24 2.92 4.93
C LEU A 39 -4.14 4.14 4.65
N PRO A 40 -5.39 4.23 5.16
CA PRO A 40 -6.23 5.41 4.94
C PRO A 40 -5.60 6.70 5.51
N GLY A 41 -4.96 6.62 6.69
CA GLY A 41 -4.28 7.76 7.30
C GLY A 41 -3.06 8.21 6.51
N LEU A 42 -2.29 7.27 5.95
CA LEU A 42 -1.14 7.57 5.10
C LEU A 42 -1.54 8.25 3.78
N LEU A 43 -2.67 7.84 3.19
CA LEU A 43 -3.26 8.48 2.02
C LEU A 43 -3.82 9.86 2.36
N ALA A 44 -4.55 9.99 3.48
CA ALA A 44 -5.10 11.26 3.92
C ALA A 44 -4.01 12.31 4.21
N ALA A 45 -2.87 11.89 4.76
CA ALA A 45 -1.70 12.77 4.93
C ALA A 45 -1.12 13.31 3.61
N ARG A 46 -1.52 12.73 2.47
CA ARG A 46 -1.19 13.18 1.10
C ARG A 46 -2.39 13.83 0.40
N GLY A 47 -3.48 14.08 1.12
CA GLY A 47 -4.70 14.69 0.59
C GLY A 47 -5.54 13.76 -0.29
N VAL A 48 -5.40 12.43 -0.13
CA VAL A 48 -6.11 11.43 -0.93
C VAL A 48 -7.00 10.58 -0.03
N ALA A 49 -8.30 10.53 -0.28
CA ALA A 49 -9.19 9.54 0.29
C ALA A 49 -9.17 8.25 -0.56
N PRO A 50 -9.53 7.07 0.00
CA PRO A 50 -9.62 5.84 -0.80
C PRO A 50 -10.53 5.97 -2.03
N ALA A 51 -11.61 6.75 -1.94
CA ALA A 51 -12.52 7.01 -3.05
C ALA A 51 -11.93 7.91 -4.17
N ASP A 52 -10.83 8.61 -3.90
CA ASP A 52 -10.14 9.45 -4.90
C ASP A 52 -9.13 8.63 -5.73
N VAL A 53 -8.79 7.41 -5.29
CA VAL A 53 -7.92 6.50 -6.03
C VAL A 53 -8.69 5.98 -7.23
N THR A 54 -8.22 6.33 -8.44
CA THR A 54 -8.89 5.94 -9.68
C THR A 54 -8.50 4.56 -10.14
N HIS A 55 -7.29 4.10 -9.79
CA HIS A 55 -6.77 2.79 -10.15
C HIS A 55 -5.94 2.19 -9.02
N VAL A 56 -6.11 0.89 -8.84
CA VAL A 56 -5.19 0.05 -8.04
C VAL A 56 -4.47 -0.87 -9.01
N VAL A 57 -3.13 -0.78 -9.05
CA VAL A 57 -2.27 -1.69 -9.81
C VAL A 57 -1.64 -2.66 -8.83
N VAL A 58 -2.00 -3.93 -8.94
CA VAL A 58 -1.39 -4.99 -8.14
C VAL A 58 -0.23 -5.60 -8.93
N THR A 59 0.96 -5.63 -8.34
CA THR A 59 2.14 -6.25 -8.96
C THR A 59 1.96 -7.77 -9.08
N HIS A 60 1.47 -8.42 -8.03
CA HIS A 60 1.10 -9.83 -8.00
C HIS A 60 0.24 -10.16 -6.76
N GLY A 61 -0.30 -11.39 -6.70
CA GLY A 61 -1.34 -11.80 -5.74
C GLY A 61 -0.87 -12.24 -4.35
N HIS A 62 0.37 -11.94 -3.92
CA HIS A 62 0.80 -12.29 -2.56
C HIS A 62 0.20 -11.36 -1.50
N SER A 63 0.04 -11.90 -0.29
CA SER A 63 -0.73 -11.25 0.78
C SER A 63 -0.21 -9.88 1.17
N ASP A 64 1.09 -9.64 1.06
CA ASP A 64 1.79 -8.39 1.35
C ASP A 64 1.64 -7.32 0.25
N HIS A 65 0.98 -7.66 -0.86
CA HIS A 65 0.68 -6.73 -1.97
C HIS A 65 -0.82 -6.44 -2.10
N VAL A 66 -1.68 -7.45 -1.90
CA VAL A 66 -3.13 -7.35 -2.15
C VAL A 66 -4.00 -7.24 -0.90
N GLY A 67 -3.38 -7.13 0.27
CA GLY A 67 -4.06 -7.27 1.56
C GLY A 67 -5.16 -6.26 1.84
N ASN A 68 -5.23 -5.14 1.10
CA ASN A 68 -6.21 -4.08 1.31
C ASN A 68 -6.91 -3.61 0.02
N VAL A 69 -6.93 -4.42 -1.05
CA VAL A 69 -7.66 -4.07 -2.28
C VAL A 69 -9.14 -3.77 -2.00
N ASN A 70 -9.73 -4.43 -0.99
CA ASN A 70 -11.11 -4.22 -0.56
C ASN A 70 -11.42 -2.84 0.04
N LEU A 71 -10.44 -1.96 0.21
CA LEU A 71 -10.64 -0.59 0.68
C LEU A 71 -10.97 0.39 -0.45
N PHE A 72 -10.84 -0.02 -1.70
CA PHE A 72 -10.98 0.84 -2.88
C PHE A 72 -12.20 0.38 -3.70
N PRO A 73 -13.17 1.27 -3.99
CA PRO A 73 -14.42 0.95 -4.68
C PRO A 73 -14.26 0.76 -6.19
#